data_AF-A0A2G6EJQ0-F1
#
_entry.id   AF-A0A2G6EJQ0-F1
#
_cell.length_a   1.000
_cell.length_b   1.000
_cell.length_c   1.000
_cell.angle_alpha   90.00
_cell.angle_beta   90.00
_cell.angle_gamma   90.00
#
_symmetry.space_group_name_H-M   'P 1'
#
loop_
_entity.id
_entity.type
_entity.pdbx_description
1 polymer ?
#
loop_
_entity_poly.entity_id
_entity_poly.type
_entity_poly.pdbx_seq_one_letter_code
_entity_poly.pdbx_strand_id
1 'polypeptide(L)'
;MGSSIIAAVGVMMLLEGLPLLLAPEQWRRYVNYILTLAPGQLRFIGLAMLLLAVVLVQGSGMLKVLALVLIFEGLMPALVPEQLQRVYAGNQAIEEVHLRRIGGVAAGLGMVILLFL
;
A
#
# COMPACT_ATOMS: atom_id res chain seq x y z
N MET A 1 -12.70 -14.23 -10.83
CA MET A 1 -12.67 -13.11 -9.86
C MET A 1 -11.91 -13.49 -8.60
N GLY A 2 -12.18 -14.64 -7.97
CA GLY A 2 -11.46 -15.08 -6.76
C GLY A 2 -9.93 -15.09 -6.89
N SER A 3 -9.38 -15.61 -7.99
CA SER A 3 -7.93 -15.61 -8.24
C SER A 3 -7.33 -14.20 -8.32
N SER A 4 -8.03 -13.24 -8.92
CA SER A 4 -7.55 -11.85 -9.04
C SER A 4 -7.52 -11.12 -7.69
N ILE A 5 -8.45 -11.41 -6.78
CA ILE A 5 -8.47 -10.82 -5.44
C ILE A 5 -7.31 -11.36 -4.61
N ILE A 6 -7.12 -12.67 -4.61
CA ILE A 6 -6.01 -13.32 -3.88
C ILE A 6 -4.67 -12.84 -4.45
N ALA A 7 -4.57 -12.68 -5.77
CA ALA A 7 -3.39 -12.09 -6.41
C ALA A 7 -3.14 -10.65 -5.97
N ALA A 8 -4.19 -9.82 -5.83
CA ALA A 8 -4.07 -8.45 -5.36
C ALA A 8 -3.58 -8.39 -3.91
N VAL A 9 -4.08 -9.28 -3.04
CA VAL A 9 -3.57 -9.41 -1.67
C VAL A 9 -2.09 -9.80 -1.68
N GLY A 10 -1.70 -10.81 -2.47
CA GLY A 10 -0.31 -11.23 -2.58
C GLY A 10 0.62 -10.11 -3.07
N VAL A 11 0.22 -9.39 -4.11
CA VAL A 11 0.96 -8.24 -4.64
C VAL A 11 1.03 -7.11 -3.62
N MET A 12 -0.07 -6.77 -2.96
CA MET A 12 -0.11 -5.70 -1.96
C MET A 12 0.83 -6.02 -0.78
N MET A 13 0.74 -7.22 -0.21
CA MET A 13 1.62 -7.64 0.89
C MET A 13 3.11 -7.60 0.49
N LEU A 14 3.41 -8.00 -0.74
CA LEU A 14 4.78 -7.92 -1.28
C LEU A 14 5.24 -6.47 -1.42
N LEU A 15 4.40 -5.60 -2.01
CA LEU A 15 4.71 -4.19 -2.25
C LEU A 15 4.84 -3.38 -0.96
N GLU A 16 4.04 -3.65 0.06
CA GLU A 16 4.15 -3.02 1.37
C GLU A 16 5.33 -3.57 2.19
N GLY A 17 5.56 -4.89 2.10
CA GLY A 17 6.57 -5.58 2.88
C GLY A 17 8.00 -5.25 2.43
N LEU A 18 8.24 -5.12 1.13
CA LEU A 18 9.58 -4.88 0.58
C LEU A 18 10.24 -3.58 1.06
N PRO A 19 9.57 -2.40 1.02
CA PRO A 19 10.14 -1.16 1.56
C PRO A 19 10.47 -1.27 3.05
N LEU A 20 9.59 -1.90 3.84
CA LEU A 20 9.78 -2.10 5.29
C LEU A 20 10.96 -3.02 5.59
N LEU A 21 11.18 -4.05 4.77
CA LEU A 21 12.27 -5.01 4.91
C LEU A 21 13.63 -4.43 4.50
N LEU A 22 13.69 -3.84 3.29
CA LEU A 22 14.94 -3.48 2.64
C LEU A 22 15.41 -2.07 2.98
N ALA A 23 14.48 -1.14 3.16
CA ALA A 23 14.75 0.30 3.21
C ALA A 23 13.85 1.02 4.23
N PRO A 24 13.85 0.60 5.51
CA PRO A 24 12.94 1.14 6.52
C PRO A 24 13.14 2.63 6.79
N GLU A 25 14.37 3.14 6.69
CA GLU A 25 14.65 4.58 6.83
C GLU A 25 14.04 5.39 5.68
N GLN A 26 14.17 4.91 4.43
CA GLN A 26 13.58 5.56 3.27
C GLN A 26 12.06 5.55 3.34
N TRP A 27 11.48 4.43 3.79
CA TRP A 27 10.05 4.33 4.07
C TRP A 27 9.61 5.38 5.10
N ARG A 28 10.33 5.57 6.21
CA ARG A 28 10.02 6.62 7.19
C ARG A 28 10.08 8.02 6.58
N ARG A 29 11.07 8.30 5.73
CA ARG A 29 11.16 9.61 5.05
C ARG A 29 9.94 9.86 4.17
N TYR A 30 9.47 8.84 3.45
CA TYR A 30 8.26 8.92 2.66
C TYR A 30 7.01 9.15 3.53
N VAL A 31 6.90 8.43 4.65
CA VAL A 31 5.81 8.64 5.62
C VAL A 31 5.85 10.06 6.21
N ASN A 32 7.03 10.57 6.56
CA ASN A 32 7.19 11.93 7.05
C ASN A 32 6.78 12.97 6.01
N TYR A 33 7.07 12.73 4.73
CA TYR A 33 6.56 13.55 3.64
C TYR A 33 5.02 13.51 3.58
N ILE A 34 4.39 12.34 3.72
CA ILE A 34 2.91 12.23 3.79
C ILE A 34 2.34 13.05 4.97
N LEU A 35 3.03 13.09 6.10
CA LEU A 35 2.61 13.86 7.27
C LEU A 35 2.68 15.38 7.07
N THR A 36 3.49 15.88 6.12
CA THR A 36 3.55 17.31 5.80
C THR A 36 2.53 17.75 4.75
N LEU A 37 1.90 16.80 4.05
CA LEU A 37 0.88 17.11 3.05
C LEU A 37 -0.41 17.62 3.70
N ALA A 38 -1.02 18.62 3.05
CA ALA A 38 -2.34 19.07 3.45
C ALA A 38 -3.38 17.95 3.20
N PRO A 39 -4.44 17.83 4.01
CA PRO A 39 -5.48 16.82 3.79
C PRO A 39 -6.08 16.85 2.38
N GLY A 40 -6.23 18.03 1.78
CA GLY A 40 -6.70 18.18 0.40
C GLY A 40 -5.75 17.56 -0.65
N GLN A 41 -4.44 17.61 -0.44
CA GLN A 41 -3.45 16.98 -1.32
C GLN A 41 -3.52 15.45 -1.23
N LEU A 42 -3.67 14.92 -0.01
CA LEU A 42 -3.87 13.48 0.18
C LEU A 42 -5.16 12.99 -0.46
N ARG A 43 -6.27 13.72 -0.30
CA ARG A 43 -7.53 13.39 -0.97
C ARG A 43 -7.36 13.36 -2.48
N PHE A 44 -6.67 14.35 -3.04
CA PHE A 44 -6.40 14.40 -4.47
C PHE A 44 -5.57 13.20 -4.95
N ILE A 45 -4.50 12.84 -4.23
CA ILE A 45 -3.68 11.66 -4.55
C ILE A 45 -4.55 10.39 -4.51
N GLY A 46 -5.35 10.20 -3.46
CA GLY A 46 -6.25 9.05 -3.34
C GLY A 46 -7.27 8.98 -4.48
N LEU A 47 -7.91 10.10 -4.82
CA LEU A 47 -8.85 10.19 -5.94
C LEU A 47 -8.17 9.92 -7.29
N ALA A 48 -6.93 10.37 -7.50
CA ALA A 48 -6.16 10.08 -8.70
C ALA A 48 -5.86 8.58 -8.82
N MET A 49 -5.51 7.91 -7.71
CA MET A 49 -5.31 6.45 -7.68
C MET A 49 -6.61 5.69 -7.99
N LEU A 50 -7.74 6.12 -7.41
CA LEU A 50 -9.05 5.53 -7.69
C LEU A 50 -9.46 5.72 -9.15
N LEU A 51 -9.21 6.90 -9.72
CA LEU A 51 -9.48 7.17 -11.14
C LEU A 51 -8.62 6.30 -12.04
N LEU A 52 -7.32 6.16 -11.75
CA LEU A 52 -6.44 5.25 -12.48
C LEU A 52 -6.92 3.79 -12.37
N ALA A 53 -7.39 3.37 -11.20
CA ALA A 53 -7.92 2.03 -11.01
C ALA A 53 -9.17 1.77 -11.87
N VAL A 54 -10.06 2.76 -12.01
CA VAL A 54 -11.24 2.66 -12.91
C VAL A 54 -10.82 2.47 -14.37
N VAL A 55 -9.70 3.06 -14.80
CA VAL A 55 -9.16 2.81 -16.14
C VAL A 55 -8.58 1.39 -16.23
N LEU A 56 -7.81 0.97 -15.24
CA LEU A 56 -7.09 -0.31 -15.26
C LEU A 56 -7.98 -1.54 -15.08
N VAL A 57 -9.10 -1.42 -14.35
CA VAL A 57 -10.00 -2.56 -14.07
C VAL A 57 -10.64 -3.15 -15.33
N GLN A 58 -10.69 -2.37 -16.41
CA GLN A 58 -11.17 -2.81 -17.72
C GLN A 58 -10.18 -3.75 -18.43
N GLY A 59 -8.90 -3.70 -18.04
CA GLY A 59 -7.87 -4.61 -18.55
C GLY A 59 -8.08 -6.05 -18.09
N SER A 60 -7.18 -6.97 -18.45
CA SER A 60 -7.21 -8.37 -18.02
C SER A 60 -5.95 -8.77 -17.24
N GLY A 61 -6.02 -9.89 -16.53
CA GLY A 61 -4.88 -10.43 -15.76
C GLY A 61 -4.32 -9.43 -14.75
N MET A 62 -3.05 -9.10 -14.89
CA MET A 62 -2.30 -8.23 -13.98
C MET A 62 -2.87 -6.81 -13.88
N LEU A 63 -3.49 -6.29 -14.95
CA LEU A 63 -4.08 -4.95 -14.93
C LEU A 63 -5.24 -4.85 -13.93
N LYS A 64 -6.06 -5.91 -13.82
CA LYS A 64 -7.13 -5.97 -12.80
C LYS A 64 -6.55 -6.07 -11.39
N VAL A 65 -5.46 -6.81 -11.21
CA VAL A 65 -4.77 -6.96 -9.92
C VAL A 65 -4.24 -5.59 -9.46
N LEU A 66 -3.56 -4.86 -10.33
CA LEU A 66 -3.08 -3.51 -10.05
C LEU A 66 -4.24 -2.55 -9.77
N ALA A 67 -5.35 -2.65 -10.50
CA ALA A 67 -6.55 -1.86 -10.22
C ALA A 67 -7.07 -2.10 -8.80
N LEU A 68 -7.12 -3.35 -8.34
CA LEU A 68 -7.56 -3.68 -6.97
C LEU A 68 -6.60 -3.13 -5.91
N VAL A 69 -5.28 -3.21 -6.14
CA VAL A 69 -4.28 -2.61 -5.25
C VAL A 69 -4.48 -1.10 -5.17
N LEU A 70 -4.63 -0.42 -6.31
CA LEU A 70 -4.87 1.03 -6.34
C LEU A 70 -6.19 1.43 -5.68
N ILE A 71 -7.24 0.62 -5.80
CA ILE A 71 -8.51 0.85 -5.09
C ILE A 71 -8.26 0.83 -3.58
N PHE A 72 -7.57 -0.19 -3.09
CA PHE A 72 -7.31 -0.33 -1.67
C PHE A 72 -6.44 0.81 -1.13
N GLU A 73 -5.31 1.08 -1.78
CA GLU A 73 -4.36 2.11 -1.40
C GLU A 73 -4.92 3.53 -1.53
N GLY A 74 -5.72 3.78 -2.57
CA GLY A 74 -6.32 5.09 -2.83
C GLY A 74 -7.47 5.44 -1.90
N LEU A 75 -8.15 4.44 -1.31
CA LEU A 75 -9.38 4.65 -0.54
C LEU A 75 -9.14 5.46 0.75
N MET A 76 -8.14 5.07 1.55
CA MET A 76 -7.83 5.77 2.80
C MET A 76 -7.46 7.25 2.61
N PRO A 77 -6.49 7.62 1.73
CA PRO A 77 -6.15 9.02 1.52
C PRO A 77 -7.31 9.82 0.89
N ALA A 78 -8.16 9.19 0.06
CA ALA A 78 -9.33 9.84 -0.53
C ALA A 78 -10.44 10.16 0.47
N LEU A 79 -10.77 9.23 1.36
CA LEU A 79 -11.92 9.35 2.26
C LEU A 79 -11.54 9.95 3.63
N VAL A 80 -10.43 9.51 4.21
CA VAL A 80 -10.06 9.77 5.60
C VAL A 80 -8.58 10.15 5.75
N PRO A 81 -8.12 11.23 5.07
CA PRO A 81 -6.70 11.62 5.05
C PRO A 81 -6.13 11.90 6.46
N GLU A 82 -6.92 12.49 7.34
CA GLU A 82 -6.49 12.81 8.71
C GLU A 82 -6.28 11.54 9.55
N GLN A 83 -7.11 10.51 9.34
CA GLN A 83 -6.96 9.23 10.03
C GLN A 83 -5.71 8.50 9.54
N LEU A 84 -5.44 8.54 8.24
CA LEU A 84 -4.22 8.00 7.65
C LEU A 84 -2.97 8.66 8.29
N GLN A 85 -2.96 9.99 8.39
CA GLN A 85 -1.86 10.71 9.04
C GLN A 85 -1.71 10.36 10.52
N ARG A 86 -2.80 10.15 11.26
CA ARG A 86 -2.73 9.71 12.67
C ARG A 86 -2.10 8.32 12.81
N VAL A 87 -2.47 7.37 11.94
CA VAL A 87 -1.89 6.02 11.92
C VAL A 87 -0.39 6.10 11.64
N TYR A 88 -0.01 6.88 10.64
CA TYR A 88 1.40 7.06 10.27
C TYR A 88 2.22 7.80 11.32
N ALA A 89 1.65 8.78 12.02
CA ALA A 89 2.29 9.46 13.14
C ALA A 89 2.54 8.48 14.31
N GLY A 90 1.58 7.60 14.61
CA GLY A 90 1.73 6.56 15.63
C GLY A 90 2.83 5.54 15.30
N ASN A 91 3.05 5.26 14.03
CA ASN A 91 4.03 4.27 13.58
C ASN A 91 5.50 4.78 13.63
N GLN A 92 5.73 6.09 13.84
CA GLN A 92 7.09 6.64 13.90
C GLN A 92 7.90 6.11 15.11
N ALA A 93 7.23 5.69 16.18
CA ALA A 93 7.88 5.19 17.39
C ALA A 93 8.34 3.72 17.29
N ILE A 94 7.91 2.98 16.26
CA ILE A 94 8.29 1.58 16.07
C ILE A 94 9.80 1.50 15.83
N GLU A 95 10.52 0.55 16.42
CA GLU A 95 11.95 0.38 16.14
C GLU A 95 12.21 -0.18 14.75
N GLU A 96 13.37 0.14 14.15
CA GLU A 96 13.73 -0.34 12.82
C GLU A 96 13.75 -1.88 12.70
N VAL A 97 14.27 -2.58 13.72
CA VAL A 97 14.30 -4.05 13.75
C VAL A 97 12.89 -4.63 13.63
N HIS A 98 11.91 -4.01 14.29
CA HIS A 98 10.51 -4.42 14.22
C HIS A 98 9.92 -4.15 12.84
N LEU A 99 10.21 -2.99 12.22
CA LEU A 99 9.78 -2.69 10.85
C LEU A 99 10.31 -3.71 9.85
N ARG A 100 11.60 -4.06 9.93
CA ARG A 100 12.21 -5.07 9.04
C ARG A 100 11.56 -6.45 9.20
N ARG A 101 11.25 -6.85 10.43
CA ARG A 101 10.55 -8.13 10.70
C ARG A 101 9.14 -8.13 10.12
N ILE A 102 8.37 -7.06 10.34
CA ILE A 102 7.02 -6.91 9.78
C ILE A 102 7.09 -6.95 8.26
N GLY A 103 8.02 -6.20 7.66
CA GLY A 103 8.24 -6.17 6.22
C GLY A 103 8.61 -7.54 5.65
N GLY A 104 9.51 -8.27 6.33
CA GLY A 104 9.90 -9.62 5.95
C GLY A 104 8.76 -10.63 6.00
N VAL A 105 7.94 -10.58 7.05
CA VAL A 105 6.75 -11.44 7.18
C VAL A 105 5.74 -11.11 6.08
N ALA A 106 5.42 -9.83 5.86
CA ALA A 106 4.48 -9.40 4.84
C ALA A 106 4.96 -9.80 3.43
N ALA A 107 6.23 -9.51 3.10
CA ALA A 107 6.81 -9.86 1.80
C ALA A 107 6.87 -11.39 1.59
N GLY A 108 7.24 -12.15 2.61
CA GLY A 108 7.28 -13.61 2.56
C GLY A 108 5.89 -14.21 2.34
N LEU A 109 4.88 -13.75 3.08
CA LEU A 109 3.49 -14.20 2.90
C LEU A 109 2.94 -13.82 1.53
N GLY A 110 3.20 -12.58 1.06
CA GLY A 110 2.82 -12.16 -0.28
C GLY A 110 3.44 -13.05 -1.37
N MET A 111 4.73 -13.35 -1.24
CA MET A 111 5.42 -14.26 -2.16
C MET A 111 4.83 -15.67 -2.14
N VAL A 112 4.55 -16.22 -0.94
CA VAL A 112 3.90 -17.53 -0.80
C VAL A 112 2.54 -17.53 -1.50
N ILE A 113 1.68 -16.54 -1.23
CA ILE A 113 0.36 -16.44 -1.86
C ILE A 113 0.48 -16.45 -3.39
N LEU A 114 1.44 -15.68 -3.94
CA LEU A 114 1.63 -15.59 -5.39
C LEU A 114 2.19 -16.86 -6.03
N LEU A 115 2.91 -17.70 -5.29
CA LEU A 115 3.41 -18.99 -5.79
C LEU A 115 2.32 -20.06 -5.93
N PHE A 116 1.16 -19.87 -5.27
CA PHE A 116 0.05 -20.84 -5.26
C PHE A 116 -1.18 -20.39 -6.09
N LEU A 117 -1.02 -19.37 -6.95
CA LEU A 117 -2.06 -18.80 -7.82
C LEU A 117 -1.84 -19.15 -9.30
#